data_AF-A0A838RZ09-F1
#
_entry.id   AF-A0A838RZ09-F1
#
_cell.length_a   1.000
_cell.length_b   1.000
_cell.length_c   1.000
_cell.angle_alpha   90.00
_cell.angle_beta   90.00
_cell.angle_gamma   90.00
#
_symmetry.space_group_name_H-M   'P 1'
#
loop_
_entity.id
_entity.type
_entity.pdbx_description
1 polymer ?
#
loop_
_entity_poly.entity_id
_entity_poly.type
_entity_poly.pdbx_seq_one_letter_code
_entity_poly.pdbx_strand_id
1 'polypeptide(L)'
;MDEILLRKALATLKSFADNFPKSEIIEEKYIEYYHQLLEDIARETGHDLDYFRIPDGELYERNLEAGTHGGVDEIWEPVYSEHRMCDRDVLLIKLRGSLNFMASFLDAPAKRIIGYTA
;
A
#
# COMPACT_ATOMS: atom_id res chain seq x y z
N MET A 1 8.01 -24.59 1.77
CA MET A 1 7.14 -23.40 1.75
C MET A 1 5.75 -23.86 1.39
N ASP A 2 4.77 -23.57 2.23
CA ASP A 2 3.40 -24.00 1.96
C ASP A 2 2.81 -23.11 0.85
N GLU A 3 2.62 -23.70 -0.33
CA GLU A 3 2.04 -23.03 -1.49
C GLU A 3 0.64 -22.46 -1.18
N ILE A 4 -0.10 -23.08 -0.26
CA ILE A 4 -1.41 -22.62 0.19
C ILE A 4 -1.27 -21.27 0.91
N LEU A 5 -0.27 -21.13 1.78
CA LEU A 5 -0.01 -19.87 2.50
C LEU A 5 0.40 -18.75 1.54
N LEU A 6 1.24 -19.03 0.55
CA LEU A 6 1.61 -18.05 -0.48
C LEU A 6 0.40 -17.59 -1.30
N ARG A 7 -0.44 -18.52 -1.74
CA ARG A 7 -1.66 -18.20 -2.51
C ARG A 7 -2.64 -17.38 -1.67
N LYS A 8 -2.77 -17.69 -0.38
CA LYS A 8 -3.58 -16.91 0.57
C LYS A 8 -3.03 -15.49 0.72
N ALA A 9 -1.73 -15.35 0.96
CA ALA A 9 -1.08 -14.04 1.08
C ALA A 9 -1.29 -13.17 -0.18
N LEU A 10 -1.11 -13.76 -1.36
CA LEU A 10 -1.36 -13.09 -2.64
C LEU A 10 -2.83 -12.68 -2.82
N ALA A 11 -3.76 -13.56 -2.46
CA ALA A 11 -5.19 -13.24 -2.52
C ALA A 11 -5.55 -12.08 -1.59
N THR A 12 -4.97 -12.05 -0.37
CA THR A 12 -5.18 -10.95 0.59
C THR A 12 -4.64 -9.62 0.06
N LEU A 13 -3.39 -9.59 -0.42
CA LEU A 13 -2.80 -8.37 -1.00
C LEU A 13 -3.57 -7.89 -2.23
N LYS A 14 -4.04 -8.82 -3.07
CA LYS A 14 -4.84 -8.49 -4.25
C LYS A 14 -6.21 -7.93 -3.85
N SER A 15 -6.86 -8.53 -2.87
CA SER A 15 -8.13 -8.02 -2.33
C SER A 15 -7.98 -6.60 -1.78
N PHE A 16 -6.88 -6.33 -1.07
CA PHE A 16 -6.58 -4.99 -0.61
C PHE A 16 -6.38 -4.00 -1.77
N ALA A 17 -5.65 -4.40 -2.82
CA ALA A 17 -5.45 -3.59 -4.02
C ALA A 17 -6.77 -3.28 -4.77
N ASP A 18 -7.66 -4.27 -4.87
CA ASP A 18 -8.94 -4.14 -5.58
C ASP A 18 -9.95 -3.25 -4.84
N ASN A 19 -9.88 -3.23 -3.50
CA ASN A 19 -10.73 -2.38 -2.65
C ASN A 19 -10.07 -1.05 -2.26
N PHE A 20 -8.91 -0.75 -2.86
CA PHE A 20 -8.12 0.41 -2.48
C PHE A 20 -8.84 1.71 -2.88
N PRO A 21 -8.90 2.73 -2.00
CA PRO A 21 -9.56 3.99 -2.32
C PRO A 21 -8.98 4.64 -3.59
N LYS A 22 -9.87 5.29 -4.34
CA LYS A 22 -9.51 6.00 -5.58
C LYS A 22 -9.08 7.45 -5.34
N SER A 23 -9.02 7.88 -4.08
CA SER A 23 -8.54 9.22 -3.71
C SER A 23 -7.05 9.35 -4.04
N GLU A 24 -6.63 10.52 -4.50
CA GLU A 24 -5.21 10.80 -4.78
C GLU A 24 -4.35 10.76 -3.51
N ILE A 25 -4.96 11.12 -2.38
CA ILE A 25 -4.35 11.14 -1.06
C ILE A 25 -4.89 9.98 -0.22
N ILE A 26 -3.99 9.30 0.47
CA ILE A 26 -4.28 8.12 1.28
C ILE A 26 -4.10 8.45 2.76
N GLU A 27 -5.15 8.19 3.53
CA GLU A 27 -5.15 8.36 4.98
C GLU A 27 -4.29 7.30 5.69
N GLU A 28 -3.71 7.69 6.83
CA GLU A 28 -2.87 6.85 7.72
C GLU A 28 -3.45 5.45 7.93
N LYS A 29 -4.75 5.33 8.15
CA LYS A 29 -5.44 4.04 8.40
C LYS A 29 -5.17 2.99 7.32
N TYR A 30 -5.05 3.41 6.05
CA TYR A 30 -4.78 2.48 4.95
C TYR A 30 -3.30 2.09 4.88
N ILE A 31 -2.42 3.00 5.30
CA ILE A 31 -0.97 2.76 5.40
C ILE A 31 -0.71 1.77 6.55
N GLU A 32 -1.31 2.02 7.72
CA GLU A 32 -1.24 1.12 8.88
C GLU A 32 -1.78 -0.26 8.54
N TYR A 33 -2.96 -0.33 7.90
CA TYR A 33 -3.54 -1.60 7.47
C TYR A 33 -2.63 -2.35 6.49
N TYR A 34 -2.00 -1.62 5.55
CA TYR A 34 -1.02 -2.22 4.64
C TYR A 34 0.21 -2.75 5.38
N HIS A 35 0.77 -1.99 6.33
CA HIS A 35 1.93 -2.45 7.12
C HIS A 35 1.58 -3.68 7.98
N GLN A 36 0.39 -3.70 8.57
CA GLN A 36 -0.11 -4.84 9.32
C GLN A 36 -0.26 -6.08 8.43
N LEU A 37 -0.78 -5.92 7.20
CA LEU A 37 -0.83 -7.01 6.22
C LEU A 37 0.56 -7.56 5.88
N LEU A 38 1.56 -6.69 5.70
CA LEU A 38 2.93 -7.13 5.46
C LEU A 38 3.48 -7.94 6.64
N GLU A 39 3.23 -7.50 7.87
CA GLU A 39 3.66 -8.22 9.08
C GLU A 39 2.96 -9.58 9.22
N ASP A 40 1.66 -9.65 8.97
CA ASP A 40 0.90 -10.89 8.98
C ASP A 40 1.43 -11.89 7.95
N ILE A 41 1.69 -11.42 6.73
CA ILE A 41 2.24 -12.27 5.66
C ILE A 41 3.67 -12.68 5.99
N ALA A 42 4.51 -11.78 6.51
CA ALA A 42 5.88 -12.09 6.90
C ALA A 42 5.91 -13.17 7.99
N ARG A 43 5.00 -13.06 8.97
CA ARG A 43 4.84 -14.05 10.04
C ARG A 43 4.34 -15.40 9.54
N GLU A 44 3.39 -15.43 8.61
CA GLU A 44 2.85 -16.69 8.05
C GLU A 44 3.85 -17.37 7.09
N THR A 45 4.58 -16.60 6.29
CA THR A 45 5.41 -17.12 5.19
C THR A 45 6.90 -17.22 5.52
N GLY A 46 7.35 -16.51 6.57
CA GLY A 46 8.75 -16.43 6.97
C GLY A 46 9.60 -15.50 6.09
N HIS A 47 8.99 -14.75 5.17
CA HIS A 47 9.69 -13.79 4.32
C HIS A 47 9.70 -12.40 4.94
N ASP A 48 10.86 -11.74 4.88
CA ASP A 48 10.97 -10.34 5.25
C ASP A 48 10.32 -9.46 4.17
N LEU A 49 9.34 -8.66 4.59
CA LEU A 49 8.60 -7.73 3.76
C LEU A 49 8.80 -6.27 4.18
N ASP A 50 9.70 -5.99 5.12
CA ASP A 50 9.91 -4.64 5.66
C ASP A 50 10.38 -3.65 4.59
N TYR A 51 11.05 -4.13 3.54
CA TYR A 51 11.44 -3.32 2.39
C TYR A 51 10.25 -2.68 1.64
N PHE A 52 9.07 -3.29 1.75
CA PHE A 52 7.84 -2.78 1.14
C PHE A 52 7.08 -1.80 2.03
N ARG A 53 7.49 -1.60 3.29
CA ARG A 53 6.90 -0.56 4.14
C ARG A 53 7.11 0.83 3.51
N ILE A 54 6.16 1.71 3.81
CA ILE A 54 6.27 3.12 3.46
C ILE A 54 7.12 3.77 4.54
N PRO A 55 8.24 4.41 4.19
CA PRO A 55 9.07 5.12 5.17
C PRO A 55 8.37 6.41 5.62
N ASP A 56 8.63 6.82 6.86
CA ASP A 56 8.02 8.03 7.44
C ASP A 56 8.29 9.31 6.63
N GLY A 57 9.39 9.37 5.86
CA GLY A 57 9.71 10.52 5.01
C GLY A 57 8.80 10.69 3.79
N GLU A 58 8.02 9.67 3.43
CA GLU A 58 6.99 9.72 2.37
C GLU A 58 5.59 10.03 2.95
N LEU A 59 5.52 10.20 4.28
CA LEU A 59 4.30 10.57 4.99
C LEU A 59 4.31 12.07 5.29
N TYR A 60 3.20 12.73 5.01
CA TYR A 60 3.04 14.17 5.27
C TYR A 60 1.73 14.45 5.99
N GLU A 61 1.73 15.49 6.83
CA GLU A 61 0.53 15.98 7.51
C GLU A 61 -0.31 16.80 6.53
N ARG A 62 -1.64 16.71 6.62
CA ARG A 62 -2.52 17.57 5.82
C ARG A 62 -2.62 18.94 6.49
N ASN A 63 -2.35 20.00 5.73
CA ASN A 63 -2.74 21.35 6.10
C ASN A 63 -4.27 21.44 6.10
N LEU A 64 -4.89 21.69 7.24
CA LEU A 64 -6.28 22.12 7.30
C LEU A 64 -6.26 23.61 6.97
N GLU A 65 -6.70 23.97 5.76
CA GLU A 65 -6.82 25.37 5.38
C GLU A 65 -7.66 26.13 6.43
N ALA A 66 -7.07 27.16 7.02
CA ALA A 66 -7.78 28.10 7.87
C ALA A 66 -8.84 28.81 7.02
N GLY A 67 -10.11 28.43 7.20
CA GLY A 67 -11.22 29.09 6.52
C GLY A 67 -11.28 30.56 6.89
N THR A 68 -11.26 31.44 5.90
CA THR A 68 -11.37 32.89 6.10
C THR A 68 -12.81 33.23 6.52
N HIS A 69 -13.06 33.37 7.83
CA HIS A 69 -14.31 33.93 8.31
C HIS A 69 -14.10 35.40 8.69
N GLY A 70 -14.43 36.31 7.76
CA GLY A 70 -14.74 37.70 8.08
C GLY A 70 -13.61 38.59 8.60
N GLY A 71 -12.71 39.01 7.71
CA GLY A 71 -12.21 40.41 7.70
C GLY A 71 -11.33 40.89 8.87
N VAL A 72 -10.67 40.00 9.61
CA VAL A 72 -9.61 40.38 10.56
C VAL A 72 -8.35 39.61 10.19
N ASP A 73 -7.25 40.33 9.92
CA ASP A 73 -5.90 39.77 9.75
C ASP A 73 -5.42 39.16 11.08
N GLU A 74 -6.01 38.03 11.48
CA GLU A 74 -5.42 37.16 12.49
C GLU A 74 -4.41 36.25 11.78
N ILE A 75 -3.16 36.30 12.25
CA ILE A 75 -2.13 35.35 11.84
C ILE A 75 -2.52 34.01 12.48
N TRP A 76 -3.31 33.22 11.77
CA TRP A 76 -3.67 31.87 12.20
C TRP A 76 -2.44 30.96 12.04
N GLU A 77 -2.01 30.33 13.13
CA GLU A 77 -1.05 29.23 13.04
C GLU A 77 -1.68 28.11 12.17
N PRO A 78 -0.94 27.54 11.21
CA PRO A 78 -1.45 26.46 10.39
C PRO A 78 -1.89 25.30 11.28
N VAL A 79 -3.18 24.94 11.20
CA VAL A 79 -3.71 23.78 11.90
C VAL A 79 -3.40 22.56 11.03
N TYR A 80 -2.49 21.71 11.50
CA TYR A 80 -2.19 20.44 10.85
C TYR A 80 -3.16 19.37 11.35
N SER A 81 -3.58 18.46 10.48
CA SER A 81 -4.27 17.26 10.94
C SER A 81 -3.30 16.35 11.66
N GLU A 82 -3.71 15.76 12.79
CA GLU A 82 -2.92 14.72 13.50
C GLU A 82 -2.69 13.46 12.64
N HIS A 83 -3.42 13.30 11.54
CA HIS A 83 -3.31 12.16 10.64
C HIS A 83 -2.23 12.38 9.58
N ARG A 84 -1.34 11.39 9.45
CA ARG A 84 -0.36 11.33 8.36
C ARG A 84 -0.98 10.78 7.09
N MET A 85 -0.54 11.28 5.95
CA MET A 85 -1.05 10.89 4.64
C MET A 85 0.10 10.54 3.71
N CYS A 86 -0.17 9.74 2.67
CA CYS A 86 0.79 9.53 1.59
C CYS A 86 0.10 9.67 0.23
N ASP A 87 0.92 9.94 -0.78
CA ASP A 87 0.46 9.90 -2.16
C ASP A 87 0.07 8.47 -2.55
N ARG A 88 -1.06 8.35 -3.24
CA ARG A 88 -1.58 7.06 -3.69
C ARG A 88 -0.57 6.27 -4.51
N ASP A 89 0.20 6.95 -5.36
CA ASP A 89 1.16 6.29 -6.24
C ASP A 89 2.29 5.62 -5.46
N VAL A 90 2.75 6.23 -4.36
CA VAL A 90 3.79 5.64 -3.49
C VAL A 90 3.31 4.31 -2.92
N LEU A 91 2.12 4.29 -2.31
CA LEU A 91 1.57 3.05 -1.75
C LEU A 91 1.28 2.02 -2.84
N LEU A 92 0.77 2.42 -4.01
CA LEU A 92 0.51 1.48 -5.10
C LEU A 92 1.79 0.85 -5.66
N ILE A 93 2.87 1.61 -5.76
CA ILE A 93 4.18 1.08 -6.18
C ILE A 93 4.65 0.03 -5.17
N LYS A 94 4.57 0.33 -3.87
CA LYS A 94 4.94 -0.62 -2.80
C LYS A 94 4.05 -1.86 -2.81
N LEU A 95 2.74 -1.69 -2.91
CA LEU A 95 1.75 -2.77 -2.96
C LEU A 95 2.00 -3.69 -4.17
N ARG A 96 2.16 -3.13 -5.37
CA ARG A 96 2.48 -3.90 -6.58
C ARG A 96 3.83 -4.60 -6.47
N GLY A 97 4.83 -3.94 -5.88
CA GLY A 97 6.12 -4.54 -5.57
C GLY A 97 5.99 -5.77 -4.68
N SER A 98 5.24 -5.65 -3.58
CA SER A 98 5.00 -6.77 -2.65
C SER A 98 4.22 -7.91 -3.32
N LEU A 99 3.21 -7.60 -4.14
CA LEU A 99 2.49 -8.60 -4.93
C LEU A 99 3.40 -9.37 -5.89
N ASN A 100 4.22 -8.66 -6.66
CA ASN A 100 5.14 -9.28 -7.62
C ASN A 100 6.21 -10.11 -6.93
N PHE A 101 6.73 -9.63 -5.80
CA PHE A 101 7.69 -10.36 -4.98
C PHE A 101 7.08 -11.66 -4.46
N MET A 102 5.89 -11.62 -3.88
CA MET A 102 5.19 -12.81 -3.42
C MET A 102 4.84 -13.77 -4.57
N ALA A 103 4.48 -13.23 -5.74
CA ALA A 103 4.17 -14.03 -6.92
C ALA A 103 5.41 -14.72 -7.51
N SER A 104 6.61 -14.19 -7.30
CA SER A 104 7.85 -14.79 -7.77
C SER A 104 8.17 -16.13 -7.11
N PHE A 105 7.59 -16.40 -5.94
CA PHE A 105 7.73 -17.65 -5.21
C PHE A 105 6.73 -18.73 -5.63
N LEU A 106 5.70 -18.37 -6.41
CA LEU A 106 4.85 -19.36 -7.06
C LEU A 106 5.50 -19.77 -8.37
N ASP A 107 5.62 -21.08 -8.60
CA ASP A 107 6.03 -21.59 -9.90
C ASP A 107 5.13 -20.99 -10.99
N ALA A 108 5.76 -20.38 -12.00
CA ALA A 108 5.02 -19.82 -13.12
C ALA A 108 4.11 -20.92 -13.69
N PRO A 109 2.82 -20.65 -13.95
CA PRO A 109 1.99 -21.62 -14.65
C PRO A 109 2.72 -21.94 -15.94
N ALA A 110 3.12 -23.20 -16.13
CA ALA A 110 3.90 -23.65 -17.27
C ALA A 110 3.30 -23.01 -18.53
N LYS A 111 4.02 -22.06 -19.14
CA LYS A 111 3.55 -21.40 -20.36
C LYS A 111 3.27 -22.52 -21.35
N ARG A 112 1.98 -22.83 -21.58
CA ARG A 112 1.60 -23.73 -22.67
C ARG A 112 2.08 -23.03 -23.93
N ILE A 113 3.21 -23.49 -24.47
CA ILE A 113 3.66 -23.11 -25.79
C ILE A 113 2.57 -23.65 -26.72
N ILE A 114 1.65 -22.80 -27.13
CA ILE A 114 0.72 -23.12 -28.22
C ILE A 114 1.60 -23.05 -29.47
N GLY A 115 2.24 -24.18 -29.80
CA GLY A 115 2.98 -24.31 -31.03
C GLY A 115 2.02 -24.19 -32.21
N TYR A 116 2.22 -23.18 -33.06
CA TYR A 116 1.71 -23.23 -34.42
C TYR A 116 2.58 -24.23 -35.19
N THR A 117 2.06 -25.43 -35.41
CA THR A 117 2.54 -26.29 -36.49
C THR A 117 1.98 -25.74 -37.81
N ALA A 118 2.87 -25.18 -38.63
CA ALA A 118 2.65 -24.95 -40.06
C ALA A 118 3.78 -25.61 -40.83
#